data_AF-A0A292QMB6-F1
#
_entry.id   AF-A0A292QMB6-F1
#
_cell.length_a   1.000
_cell.length_b   1.000
_cell.length_c   1.000
_cell.angle_alpha   90.00
_cell.angle_beta   90.00
_cell.angle_gamma   90.00
#
_symmetry.space_group_name_H-M   'P 1'
#
loop_
_entity.id
_entity.type
_entity.pdbx_description
1 polymer ?
#
loop_
_entity_poly.entity_id
_entity_poly.type
_entity_poly.pdbx_seq_one_letter_code
_entity_poly.pdbx_strand_id
1 'polypeptide(L)'
;MFAVVKTILAIILIGVLSEIFHLIESFMSTFPIFKDFISILLWSLIVFVFVCIILFLRKSYIEYKNTTLEKLKTEQQTIEKIKQLAQDYVKDFIEQGKSEFTHDDLKDFTVIVKFKNGINIPKLEKYSYKEHALLLDILEKTYNQLLNNFEFKEWQKRYY
;
A
#
# COMPACT_ATOMS: atom_id res chain seq x y z
N MET A 1 5.42 -23.82 -0.92
CA MET A 1 5.15 -24.65 -2.12
C MET A 1 5.44 -23.90 -3.43
N PHE A 2 4.88 -22.69 -3.64
CA PHE A 2 5.04 -21.92 -4.89
C PHE A 2 6.48 -21.51 -5.24
N ALA A 3 7.31 -21.18 -4.25
CA ALA A 3 8.71 -20.82 -4.47
C ALA A 3 9.56 -22.01 -4.96
N VAL A 4 9.34 -23.20 -4.39
CA VAL A 4 10.06 -24.43 -4.75
C VAL A 4 9.76 -24.85 -6.19
N VAL A 5 8.49 -24.76 -6.61
CA VAL A 5 8.08 -25.06 -8.00
C VAL A 5 8.75 -24.13 -9.01
N LYS A 6 8.86 -22.83 -8.70
CA LYS A 6 9.58 -21.86 -9.55
C LYS A 6 11.07 -22.18 -9.67
N THR A 7 11.70 -22.58 -8.57
CA THR A 7 13.13 -22.94 -8.57
C THR A 7 13.40 -24.19 -9.40
N ILE A 8 12.57 -25.22 -9.28
CA ILE A 8 12.70 -26.46 -10.08
C ILE A 8 12.52 -26.18 -11.58
N LEU A 9 11.52 -25.38 -11.95
CA LEU A 9 11.31 -24.95 -13.34
C LEU A 9 12.50 -24.15 -13.90
N ALA A 10 13.10 -23.27 -13.09
CA ALA A 10 14.28 -22.51 -13.51
C ALA A 10 15.49 -23.41 -13.76
N ILE A 11 15.71 -24.43 -12.91
CA ILE A 11 16.82 -25.38 -13.08
C ILE A 11 16.64 -26.21 -14.35
N ILE A 12 15.43 -26.71 -14.61
CA ILE A 12 15.12 -27.46 -15.84
C ILE A 12 15.34 -26.58 -17.07
N LEU A 13 14.90 -25.32 -17.03
CA LEU A 13 15.06 -24.38 -18.14
C LEU A 13 16.55 -24.11 -18.44
N ILE A 14 17.38 -23.95 -17.40
CA ILE A 14 18.83 -23.75 -17.55
C ILE A 14 19.48 -24.99 -18.18
N GLY A 15 19.11 -26.20 -17.74
CA GLY A 15 19.63 -27.45 -18.31
C GLY A 15 19.31 -27.59 -19.79
N VAL A 16 18.05 -27.36 -20.18
CA VAL A 16 17.61 -27.42 -21.59
C VAL A 16 18.31 -26.36 -22.44
N LEU A 17 18.49 -25.14 -21.93
CA LEU A 17 19.22 -24.09 -22.64
C LEU A 17 20.69 -24.44 -22.86
N SER A 18 21.34 -25.11 -21.90
CA SER A 18 22.73 -25.55 -22.01
C SER A 18 22.91 -26.59 -23.12
N GLU A 19 22.01 -27.57 -23.21
CA GLU A 19 22.06 -28.60 -24.27
C GLU A 19 21.83 -28.00 -25.67
N ILE A 20 20.88 -27.08 -25.80
CA ILE A 20 20.64 -26.36 -27.05
C ILE A 20 21.88 -25.56 -27.46
N PHE A 21 22.56 -24.92 -26.50
CA PHE A 21 23.76 -24.13 -26.78
C PHE A 21 24.91 -25.02 -27.30
N HIS A 22 25.14 -26.18 -26.68
CA HIS A 22 26.14 -27.15 -27.15
C HIS A 22 25.81 -27.71 -28.54
N LEU A 23 24.52 -27.96 -28.83
CA LEU A 23 24.08 -28.40 -30.15
C LEU A 23 24.38 -27.35 -31.22
N ILE A 24 24.10 -26.07 -30.92
CA ILE A 24 24.38 -24.94 -31.80
C ILE A 24 25.89 -24.77 -32.03
N GLU A 25 26.70 -24.90 -30.98
CA GLU A 25 28.16 -24.83 -31.06
C GLU A 25 28.74 -25.96 -31.94
N SER A 26 28.29 -27.19 -31.73
CA SER A 26 28.68 -28.35 -32.55
C SER A 26 28.28 -28.16 -34.02
N PHE A 27 27.11 -27.59 -34.28
CA PHE A 27 26.65 -27.31 -35.64
C PHE A 27 27.50 -26.23 -36.31
N MET A 28 27.82 -25.13 -35.61
CA MET A 28 28.69 -24.06 -36.12
C MET A 28 30.12 -24.54 -36.40
N SER A 29 30.63 -25.50 -35.60
CA SER A 29 31.94 -26.13 -35.85
C SER A 29 31.92 -27.04 -37.08
N THR A 30 30.80 -27.71 -37.35
CA THR A 30 30.66 -28.64 -38.47
C THR A 30 30.40 -27.91 -39.80
N PHE A 31 29.68 -26.79 -39.75
CA PHE A 31 29.31 -25.99 -40.92
C PHE A 31 29.73 -24.52 -40.77
N PRO A 32 31.04 -24.23 -40.92
CA PRO A 32 31.59 -22.89 -40.67
C PRO A 32 31.04 -21.81 -41.59
N ILE A 33 30.53 -22.18 -42.78
CA ILE A 33 29.94 -21.26 -43.76
C ILE A 33 28.68 -20.56 -43.20
N PHE A 34 27.95 -21.21 -42.29
CA PHE A 34 26.74 -20.64 -41.66
C PHE A 34 27.00 -19.97 -40.31
N LYS A 35 28.25 -20.01 -39.81
CA LYS A 35 28.61 -19.52 -38.47
C LYS A 35 28.25 -18.05 -38.26
N ASP A 36 28.56 -17.20 -39.22
CA ASP A 36 28.29 -15.76 -39.12
C ASP A 36 26.79 -15.46 -39.15
N PHE A 37 26.04 -16.16 -39.99
CA PHE A 37 24.58 -16.03 -40.05
C PHE A 37 23.91 -16.46 -38.73
N ILE A 38 24.32 -17.61 -38.18
CA ILE A 38 23.79 -18.12 -36.90
C ILE A 38 24.16 -17.18 -35.75
N SER A 39 25.40 -16.68 -35.72
CA SER A 39 25.86 -15.73 -34.71
C SER A 39 25.01 -14.45 -34.71
N ILE A 40 24.77 -13.85 -35.89
CA ILE A 40 23.92 -12.66 -36.03
C ILE A 40 22.50 -12.92 -35.52
N LEU A 41 21.93 -14.08 -35.85
CA LEU A 41 20.58 -14.45 -35.44
C LEU A 41 20.51 -14.66 -33.92
N LEU A 42 21.54 -15.26 -33.31
CA LEU A 42 21.63 -15.43 -31.86
C LEU A 42 21.73 -14.09 -31.13
N TRP A 43 22.58 -13.18 -31.62
CA TRP A 43 22.70 -11.82 -31.07
C TRP A 43 21.40 -11.03 -31.20
N SER A 44 20.71 -11.14 -32.35
CA SER A 44 19.40 -10.53 -32.55
C SER A 44 18.36 -11.04 -31.55
N LEU A 45 18.34 -12.35 -31.30
CA LEU A 45 17.46 -12.98 -30.32
C LEU A 45 17.76 -12.50 -28.89
N ILE A 46 19.05 -12.42 -28.52
CA ILE A 46 19.47 -11.93 -27.20
C ILE A 46 18.99 -10.49 -26.99
N VAL A 47 19.19 -9.60 -27.97
CA VAL A 47 18.72 -8.21 -27.90
C VAL A 47 17.20 -8.15 -27.80
N PHE A 48 16.48 -8.95 -28.58
CA PHE A 48 15.02 -9.02 -28.52
C PHE A 48 14.53 -9.45 -27.14
N VAL A 49 15.11 -10.51 -26.56
CA VAL A 49 14.79 -10.99 -25.21
C VAL A 49 15.07 -9.90 -24.16
N PHE A 50 16.20 -9.19 -24.27
CA PHE A 50 16.52 -8.06 -23.39
C PHE A 50 15.46 -6.96 -23.45
N VAL A 51 15.04 -6.56 -24.65
CA VAL A 51 13.98 -5.55 -24.83
C VAL A 51 12.66 -6.03 -24.20
N CYS A 52 12.28 -7.29 -24.40
CA CYS A 52 11.09 -7.88 -23.78
C CYS A 52 11.16 -7.86 -22.25
N ILE A 53 12.30 -8.20 -21.65
CA ILE A 53 12.50 -8.15 -20.20
C ILE A 53 12.32 -6.72 -19.67
N ILE A 54 12.93 -5.74 -20.32
CA ILE A 54 12.81 -4.33 -19.92
C ILE A 54 11.35 -3.86 -19.97
N LEU A 55 10.61 -4.21 -21.02
CA LEU A 55 9.19 -3.87 -21.15
C LEU A 55 8.33 -4.56 -20.08
N PHE A 56 8.62 -5.83 -19.79
CA PHE A 56 7.93 -6.59 -18.75
C PHE A 56 8.16 -5.97 -17.35
N LEU A 57 9.41 -5.66 -17.02
CA LEU A 57 9.79 -5.01 -15.76
C LEU A 57 9.11 -3.64 -15.62
N ARG A 58 9.08 -2.84 -16.69
CA ARG A 58 8.40 -1.54 -16.70
C ARG A 58 6.91 -1.68 -16.43
N LYS A 59 6.23 -2.62 -17.08
CA LYS A 59 4.80 -2.89 -16.86
C LYS A 59 4.54 -3.32 -15.43
N SER A 60 5.33 -4.26 -14.91
CA SER A 60 5.21 -4.76 -13.53
C SER A 60 5.44 -3.65 -12.49
N TYR A 61 6.41 -2.77 -12.72
CA TYR A 61 6.67 -1.62 -11.84
C TYR A 61 5.50 -0.63 -11.81
N ILE A 62 4.92 -0.31 -12.98
CA ILE A 62 3.76 0.59 -13.07
C ILE A 62 2.56 0.01 -12.33
N GLU A 63 2.29 -1.29 -12.51
CA GLU A 63 1.20 -1.99 -11.84
C GLU A 63 1.37 -1.97 -10.31
N TYR A 64 2.57 -2.31 -9.81
CA TYR A 64 2.89 -2.23 -8.39
C TYR A 64 2.70 -0.82 -7.82
N LYS A 65 3.20 0.20 -8.53
CA LYS A 65 3.05 1.60 -8.13
C LYS A 65 1.58 2.01 -8.04
N ASN A 66 0.78 1.63 -9.03
CA ASN A 66 -0.65 1.94 -9.07
C ASN A 66 -1.40 1.28 -7.91
N THR A 67 -1.18 -0.01 -7.66
CA THR A 67 -1.81 -0.71 -6.52
C THR A 67 -1.41 -0.11 -5.18
N THR A 68 -0.14 0.29 -5.03
CA THR A 68 0.33 0.94 -3.79
C THR A 68 -0.32 2.30 -3.60
N LEU A 69 -0.40 3.10 -4.67
CA LEU A 69 -1.01 4.43 -4.64
C LEU A 69 -2.52 4.37 -4.38
N GLU A 70 -3.20 3.37 -4.92
CA GLU A 70 -4.61 3.10 -4.65
C GLU A 70 -4.83 2.74 -3.17
N LYS A 71 -4.03 1.83 -2.61
CA LYS A 71 -4.07 1.51 -1.17
C LYS A 71 -3.86 2.75 -0.30
N LEU A 72 -2.87 3.58 -0.61
CA LEU A 72 -2.60 4.83 0.13
C LEU A 72 -3.77 5.82 0.04
N LYS A 73 -4.40 5.95 -1.14
CA LYS A 73 -5.60 6.80 -1.30
C LYS A 73 -6.77 6.29 -0.47
N THR A 74 -7.03 4.98 -0.46
CA THR A 74 -8.09 4.38 0.36
C THR A 74 -7.83 4.60 1.85
N GLU A 75 -6.58 4.46 2.29
CA GLU A 75 -6.19 4.76 3.68
C GLU A 75 -6.42 6.23 4.03
N GLN A 76 -6.05 7.17 3.15
CA GLN A 76 -6.29 8.60 3.37
C GLN A 76 -7.78 8.94 3.46
N GLN A 77 -8.60 8.45 2.52
CA GLN A 77 -10.06 8.66 2.55
C GLN A 77 -10.68 8.10 3.84
N THR A 78 -10.16 6.98 4.32
CA THR A 78 -10.60 6.37 5.57
C THR A 78 -10.25 7.26 6.77
N ILE A 79 -9.03 7.81 6.82
CA ILE A 79 -8.60 8.72 7.88
C ILE A 79 -9.43 10.01 7.87
N GLU A 80 -9.73 10.57 6.71
CA GLU A 80 -10.56 11.77 6.59
C GLU A 80 -11.98 11.54 7.13
N LYS A 81 -12.60 10.40 6.82
CA LYS A 81 -13.90 10.04 7.40
C LYS A 81 -13.84 9.92 8.92
N ILE A 82 -12.78 9.33 9.48
CA ILE A 82 -12.61 9.22 10.94
C ILE A 82 -12.47 10.60 11.58
N LYS A 83 -11.74 11.52 10.94
CA LYS A 83 -11.60 12.91 11.41
C LYS A 83 -12.94 13.64 11.41
N GLN A 84 -13.78 13.45 10.39
CA GLN A 84 -15.13 14.02 10.37
C GLN A 84 -15.99 13.47 11.52
N LEU A 85 -15.98 12.15 11.72
CA LEU A 85 -16.70 11.53 12.83
C LEU A 85 -16.17 12.02 14.19
N ALA A 86 -14.86 12.23 14.31
CA ALA A 86 -14.27 12.80 15.51
C ALA A 86 -14.75 14.23 15.75
N GLN A 87 -14.88 15.05 14.70
CA GLN A 87 -15.40 16.42 14.84
C GLN A 87 -16.83 16.43 15.40
N ASP A 88 -17.72 15.60 14.86
CA ASP A 88 -19.10 15.49 15.34
C ASP A 88 -19.13 15.00 16.79
N TYR A 89 -18.38 13.95 17.11
CA TYR A 89 -18.31 13.37 18.45
C TYR A 89 -17.77 14.36 19.48
N VAL A 90 -16.69 15.08 19.15
CA VAL A 90 -16.05 16.06 20.04
C VAL A 90 -16.94 17.29 20.23
N LYS A 91 -17.69 17.70 19.22
CA LYS A 91 -18.64 18.80 19.35
C LYS A 91 -19.71 18.48 20.39
N ASP A 92 -20.34 17.31 20.30
CA ASP A 92 -21.31 16.84 21.28
C ASP A 92 -20.68 16.71 22.69
N PHE A 93 -19.42 16.28 22.76
CA PHE A 93 -18.65 16.15 23.99
C PHE A 93 -18.41 17.51 24.69
N ILE A 94 -18.04 18.56 23.92
CA ILE A 94 -17.86 19.93 24.42
C ILE A 94 -19.21 20.52 24.87
N GLU A 95 -20.28 20.31 24.09
CA GLU A 95 -21.63 20.78 24.45
C GLU A 95 -22.15 20.16 25.75
N GLN A 96 -21.73 18.92 26.07
CA GLN A 96 -22.01 18.26 27.34
C GLN A 96 -21.13 18.75 28.51
N GLY A 97 -20.20 19.68 28.27
CA GLY A 97 -19.33 20.25 29.30
C GLY A 97 -18.24 19.30 29.79
N LYS A 98 -17.92 18.24 29.04
CA LYS A 98 -16.85 17.32 29.41
C LYS A 98 -15.48 17.88 29.00
N SER A 99 -14.47 17.65 29.84
CA SER A 99 -13.10 18.15 29.65
C SER A 99 -12.06 17.06 29.37
N GLU A 100 -12.37 15.80 29.66
CA GLU A 100 -11.42 14.68 29.53
C GLU A 100 -12.09 13.43 28.95
N PHE A 101 -11.50 12.84 27.91
CA PHE A 101 -12.03 11.61 27.30
C PHE A 101 -11.84 10.44 28.25
N THR A 102 -12.94 9.80 28.63
CA THR A 102 -12.90 8.60 29.44
C THR A 102 -12.66 7.37 28.57
N HIS A 103 -12.39 6.26 29.25
CA HIS A 103 -12.26 4.97 28.58
C HIS A 103 -13.55 4.54 27.85
N ASP A 104 -14.72 4.86 28.39
CA ASP A 104 -16.00 4.54 27.76
C ASP A 104 -16.26 5.41 26.53
N ASP A 105 -15.84 6.68 26.54
CA ASP A 105 -15.95 7.58 25.38
C ASP A 105 -15.12 7.04 24.19
N LEU A 106 -13.91 6.54 24.45
CA LEU A 106 -13.06 5.89 23.44
C LEU A 106 -13.68 4.61 22.87
N LYS A 107 -14.32 3.81 23.73
CA LYS A 107 -15.02 2.60 23.32
C LYS A 107 -16.20 2.92 22.42
N ASP A 108 -17.01 3.92 22.79
CA ASP A 108 -18.16 4.37 22.02
C ASP A 108 -17.73 4.93 20.66
N PHE A 109 -16.69 5.76 20.62
CA PHE A 109 -16.14 6.27 19.37
C PHE A 109 -15.62 5.14 18.47
N THR A 110 -14.95 4.14 19.05
CA THR A 110 -14.49 2.95 18.31
C THR A 110 -15.66 2.18 17.71
N VAL A 111 -16.78 2.06 18.41
CA VAL A 111 -18.01 1.42 17.89
C VAL A 111 -18.60 2.22 16.73
N ILE A 112 -18.64 3.55 16.84
CA ILE A 112 -19.12 4.44 15.77
C ILE A 112 -18.28 4.29 14.50
N VAL A 113 -16.95 4.23 14.63
CA VAL A 113 -16.04 4.06 13.50
C VAL A 113 -16.22 2.66 12.88
N LYS A 114 -16.17 1.58 13.67
CA LYS A 114 -16.19 0.20 13.15
C LYS A 114 -17.57 -0.23 12.63
N PHE A 115 -18.64 0.03 13.38
CA PHE A 115 -19.95 -0.58 13.14
C PHE A 115 -20.95 0.35 12.45
N LYS A 116 -20.99 1.65 12.78
CA LYS A 116 -21.97 2.56 12.16
C LYS A 116 -21.57 3.01 10.75
N ASN A 117 -20.27 3.11 10.46
CA ASN A 117 -19.78 3.64 9.17
C ASN A 117 -19.13 2.59 8.26
N GLY A 118 -19.12 1.31 8.67
CA GLY A 118 -18.54 0.21 7.89
C GLY A 118 -17.04 0.35 7.62
N ILE A 119 -16.34 1.16 8.41
CA ILE A 119 -14.91 1.40 8.26
C ILE A 119 -14.17 0.25 8.93
N ASN A 120 -13.68 -0.70 8.13
CA ASN A 120 -12.79 -1.74 8.63
C ASN A 120 -11.35 -1.24 8.61
N ILE A 121 -10.72 -1.11 9.78
CA ILE A 121 -9.33 -0.64 9.90
C ILE A 121 -8.45 -1.80 10.36
N PRO A 122 -7.58 -2.34 9.51
CA PRO A 122 -6.68 -3.44 9.88
C PRO A 122 -5.76 -3.09 11.07
N LYS A 123 -5.35 -1.83 11.19
CA LYS A 123 -4.58 -1.32 12.34
C LYS A 123 -5.37 -1.35 13.65
N LEU A 124 -6.70 -1.38 13.61
CA LEU A 124 -7.57 -1.50 14.79
C LEU A 124 -7.92 -2.95 15.15
N GLU A 125 -7.44 -3.96 14.41
CA GLU A 125 -7.57 -5.38 14.79
C GLU A 125 -6.48 -5.81 15.78
N LYS A 126 -5.37 -5.06 15.84
CA LYS A 126 -4.18 -5.40 16.66
C LYS A 126 -4.23 -4.92 18.12
N TYR A 127 -5.12 -4.01 18.47
CA TYR A 127 -5.15 -3.36 19.79
C TYR A 127 -6.52 -3.51 20.43
N SER A 128 -6.56 -3.65 21.77
CA SER A 128 -7.83 -3.69 22.49
C SER A 128 -8.53 -2.32 22.39
N TYR A 129 -9.85 -2.30 22.57
CA TYR A 129 -10.69 -1.09 22.60
C TYR A 129 -10.21 -0.02 23.61
N LYS A 130 -9.29 -0.36 24.52
CA LYS A 130 -8.64 0.56 25.47
C LYS A 130 -7.39 1.26 24.93
N GLU A 131 -6.85 0.83 23.79
CA GLU A 131 -5.46 1.11 23.39
C GLU A 131 -5.34 1.63 21.95
N HIS A 132 -6.43 2.11 21.35
CA HIS A 132 -6.37 2.72 20.02
C HIS A 132 -5.78 4.13 20.10
N ALA A 133 -4.46 4.20 20.34
CA ALA A 133 -3.68 5.43 20.43
C ALA A 133 -3.92 6.37 19.23
N LEU A 134 -4.18 5.82 18.04
CA LEU A 134 -4.54 6.59 16.85
C LEU A 134 -5.90 7.29 16.99
N LEU A 135 -6.93 6.61 17.52
CA LEU A 135 -8.25 7.20 17.70
C LEU A 135 -8.23 8.24 18.82
N LEU A 136 -7.50 7.96 19.91
CA LEU A 136 -7.29 8.92 20.99
C LEU A 136 -6.56 10.17 20.49
N ASP A 137 -5.45 10.03 19.76
CA ASP A 137 -4.72 11.16 19.18
C ASP A 137 -5.58 11.99 18.23
N ILE A 138 -6.45 11.35 17.44
CA ILE A 138 -7.41 12.06 16.58
C ILE A 138 -8.41 12.84 17.44
N LEU A 139 -9.01 12.23 18.46
CA LEU A 139 -9.97 12.89 19.34
C LEU A 139 -9.34 14.08 20.09
N GLU A 140 -8.16 13.90 20.69
CA GLU A 140 -7.44 14.95 21.43
C GLU A 140 -7.08 16.14 20.52
N LYS A 141 -6.54 15.87 19.33
CA LYS A 141 -6.23 16.92 18.36
C LYS A 141 -7.48 17.67 17.92
N THR A 142 -8.56 16.95 17.65
CA THR A 142 -9.83 17.57 17.25
C THR A 142 -10.45 18.39 18.39
N TYR A 143 -10.39 17.91 19.63
CA TYR A 143 -10.81 18.65 20.82
C TYR A 143 -10.06 19.95 20.99
N ASN A 144 -8.72 19.90 20.99
CA ASN A 144 -7.89 21.10 21.14
C ASN A 144 -8.14 22.13 20.02
N GLN A 145 -8.38 21.68 18.79
CA GLN A 145 -8.72 22.57 17.67
C GLN A 145 -10.10 23.23 17.85
N LEU A 146 -11.11 22.47 18.25
CA LEU A 146 -12.47 22.98 18.43
C LEU A 146 -12.59 23.89 19.66
N LEU A 147 -11.93 23.53 20.76
CA LEU A 147 -11.93 24.34 21.98
C LEU A 147 -11.28 25.71 21.74
N ASN A 148 -10.09 25.76 21.13
CA ASN A 148 -9.43 27.03 20.79
C ASN A 148 -10.29 27.91 19.89
N ASN A 149 -10.98 27.31 18.91
CA ASN A 149 -11.90 28.03 18.03
C ASN A 149 -13.16 28.51 18.77
N PHE A 150 -13.67 27.73 19.72
CA PHE A 150 -14.82 28.10 20.54
C PHE A 150 -14.46 29.25 21.49
N GLU A 151 -13.34 29.14 22.21
CA GLU A 151 -12.82 30.19 23.10
C GLU A 151 -12.53 31.49 22.34
N PHE A 152 -11.96 31.40 21.14
CA PHE A 152 -11.74 32.56 20.29
C PHE A 152 -13.06 33.23 19.87
N LYS A 153 -14.08 32.45 19.49
CA LYS A 153 -15.41 32.98 19.14
C LYS A 153 -16.12 33.63 20.34
N GLU A 154 -16.04 33.03 21.51
CA GLU A 154 -16.60 33.58 22.75
C GLU A 154 -15.86 34.86 23.19
N TRP A 155 -14.54 34.90 23.03
CA TRP A 155 -13.75 36.11 23.24
C TRP A 155 -14.20 37.23 22.27
N GLN A 156 -14.31 36.94 20.96
CA GLN A 156 -14.76 37.94 19.98
C GLN A 156 -16.12 38.54 20.36
N LYS A 157 -17.12 37.73 20.73
CA LYS A 157 -18.45 38.22 21.15
C LYS A 157 -18.43 39.13 22.38
N ARG A 158 -17.44 39.00 23.27
CA ARG A 158 -17.35 39.80 24.50
C ARG A 158 -16.66 41.14 24.31
N TYR A 159 -15.81 41.26 23.29
CA TYR A 159 -14.92 42.41 23.11
C TYR A 159 -15.11 43.16 21.77
N TYR A 160 -15.94 42.64 20.86
CA TYR A 160 -16.33 43.25 19.58
C TYR A 160 -17.84 43.13 19.38
#